data_AF-A0A553I9F2-F1
#
_entry.id   AF-A0A553I9F2-F1
#
_cell.length_a   1.000
_cell.length_b   1.000
_cell.length_c   1.000
_cell.angle_alpha   90.00
_cell.angle_beta   90.00
_cell.angle_gamma   90.00
#
_symmetry.space_group_name_H-M   'P 1'
#
loop_
_entity.id
_entity.type
_entity.pdbx_description
1 polymer ?
#
loop_
_entity_poly.entity_id
_entity_poly.type
_entity_poly.pdbx_seq_one_letter_code
_entity_poly.pdbx_strand_id
1 'polypeptide(L)'
;MSFVLPHLPTGWHVDQAILSEEERVVVLRFGKDSDPDCMRQDEVLYRIADKVKNFAVIYLCDNEQVPDFNVMYELYDPMTIMFFFRNKLIMVDLGSGNNNKLNFVLEDKQELIDIIETVYRGAKKGRGLVVSPKDYSTRYRY
;
A
#
# COMPACT_ATOMS: atom_id res chain seq x y z
N MET A 1 -9.00 16.15 4.44
CA MET A 1 -7.56 16.29 4.71
C MET A 1 -7.21 15.54 5.97
N SER A 2 -6.59 14.38 5.82
CA SER A 2 -5.99 13.58 6.90
C SER A 2 -4.60 14.14 7.19
N PHE A 3 -4.51 15.17 8.04
CA PHE A 3 -3.28 15.94 8.32
C PHE A 3 -2.08 15.19 8.93
N VAL A 4 -2.13 13.86 9.07
CA VAL A 4 -1.17 13.13 9.93
C VAL A 4 -0.26 12.15 9.18
N LEU A 5 -0.65 11.67 8.00
CA LEU A 5 0.22 10.84 7.17
C LEU A 5 0.91 11.72 6.11
N PRO A 6 2.18 11.45 5.78
CA PRO A 6 2.91 12.25 4.81
C PRO A 6 2.36 12.06 3.39
N HIS A 7 1.95 13.17 2.77
CA HIS A 7 1.53 13.21 1.37
C HIS A 7 2.71 13.48 0.45
N LEU A 8 2.77 12.79 -0.68
CA LEU A 8 3.78 12.98 -1.70
C LEU A 8 3.19 13.81 -2.85
N PRO A 9 3.63 15.08 -3.02
CA PRO A 9 2.94 16.03 -3.89
C PRO A 9 3.31 15.91 -5.38
N THR A 10 4.37 15.16 -5.72
CA THR A 10 4.86 15.00 -7.10
C THR A 10 5.45 13.61 -7.32
N GLY A 11 5.55 13.18 -8.58
CA GLY A 11 6.12 11.88 -8.93
C GLY A 11 7.56 11.69 -8.45
N TRP A 12 8.35 12.77 -8.47
CA TRP A 12 9.71 12.77 -7.93
C TRP A 12 9.75 12.43 -6.42
N HIS A 13 8.79 12.90 -5.62
CA HIS A 13 8.73 12.56 -4.20
C HIS A 13 8.35 11.08 -4.00
N VAL A 14 7.51 10.52 -4.88
CA VAL A 14 7.19 9.08 -4.88
C VAL A 14 8.43 8.24 -5.18
N ASP A 15 9.14 8.56 -6.26
CA ASP A 15 10.38 7.87 -6.63
C ASP A 15 11.43 7.97 -5.53
N GLN A 16 11.63 9.17 -4.96
CA GLN A 16 12.59 9.36 -3.89
C GLN A 16 12.21 8.55 -2.64
N ALA A 17 10.93 8.55 -2.24
CA ALA A 17 10.47 7.79 -1.08
C ALA A 17 10.72 6.28 -1.25
N ILE A 18 10.50 5.75 -2.46
CA ILE A 18 10.77 4.34 -2.80
C ILE A 18 12.27 4.04 -2.80
N LEU A 19 13.10 4.95 -3.32
CA LEU A 19 14.55 4.78 -3.43
C LEU A 19 15.28 4.95 -2.10
N SER A 20 14.81 5.85 -1.23
CA SER A 20 15.50 6.19 0.02
C SER A 20 15.38 5.13 1.11
N GLU A 21 14.41 4.22 1.00
CA GLU A 21 14.12 3.24 2.05
C GLU A 21 14.73 1.87 1.73
N GLU A 22 15.80 1.53 2.45
CA GLU A 22 16.54 0.27 2.26
C GLU A 22 16.17 -0.84 3.25
N GLU A 23 15.65 -0.44 4.43
CA GLU A 23 15.40 -1.34 5.56
C GLU A 23 13.91 -1.54 5.86
N ARG A 24 13.04 -0.68 5.35
CA ARG A 24 11.61 -0.68 5.63
C ARG A 24 10.80 -0.87 4.35
N VAL A 25 9.60 -1.44 4.50
CA VAL A 25 8.62 -1.51 3.42
C VAL A 25 8.00 -0.13 3.22
N VAL A 26 8.02 0.38 2.00
CA VAL A 26 7.29 1.59 1.61
C VAL A 26 5.88 1.18 1.22
N VAL A 27 4.91 1.60 2.02
CA VAL A 27 3.48 1.42 1.78
C VAL A 27 2.98 2.71 1.14
N LEU A 28 2.53 2.63 -0.11
CA LEU A 28 2.00 3.76 -0.86
C LEU A 28 0.52 3.56 -1.12
N ARG A 29 -0.31 4.47 -0.58
CA ARG A 29 -1.73 4.56 -0.93
C ARG A 29 -1.88 5.53 -2.09
N PHE A 30 -2.35 5.04 -3.23
CA PHE A 30 -2.79 5.88 -4.35
C PHE A 30 -4.31 5.99 -4.36
N GLY A 31 -4.81 7.20 -4.53
CA GLY A 31 -6.24 7.46 -4.71
C GLY A 31 -6.59 8.89 -4.32
N LYS A 32 -7.81 9.30 -4.62
CA LYS A 32 -8.26 10.68 -4.38
C LYS A 32 -8.57 10.90 -2.90
N ASP A 33 -8.03 11.95 -2.29
CA ASP A 33 -8.23 12.20 -0.85
C ASP A 33 -9.68 12.46 -0.44
N SER A 34 -10.52 12.89 -1.38
CA SER A 34 -11.96 13.10 -1.16
C SER A 34 -12.80 11.83 -1.33
N ASP A 35 -12.20 10.73 -1.80
CA ASP A 35 -12.93 9.49 -2.02
C ASP A 35 -13.23 8.80 -0.67
N PRO A 36 -14.48 8.35 -0.43
CA PRO A 36 -14.84 7.71 0.82
C PRO A 36 -13.99 6.48 1.16
N ASP A 37 -13.60 5.68 0.17
CA ASP A 37 -12.81 4.47 0.41
C ASP A 37 -11.36 4.82 0.78
N CYS A 38 -10.79 5.86 0.15
CA CYS A 38 -9.50 6.43 0.55
C CYS A 38 -9.54 6.95 1.98
N MET A 39 -10.57 7.71 2.36
CA MET A 39 -10.71 8.24 3.73
C MET A 39 -10.79 7.12 4.78
N ARG A 40 -11.54 6.06 4.50
CA ARG A 40 -11.66 4.90 5.39
C ARG A 40 -10.33 4.16 5.52
N GLN A 41 -9.62 3.96 4.41
CA GLN A 41 -8.33 3.30 4.41
C GLN A 41 -7.26 4.13 5.12
N ASP A 42 -7.25 5.44 4.93
CA ASP A 42 -6.33 6.38 5.60
C ASP A 42 -6.50 6.34 7.12
N GLU A 43 -7.72 6.21 7.64
CA GLU A 43 -7.96 6.08 9.07
C GLU A 43 -7.33 4.80 9.63
N VAL A 44 -7.41 3.69 8.90
CA VAL A 44 -6.80 2.41 9.29
C VAL A 44 -5.28 2.53 9.24
N LEU A 45 -4.72 3.05 8.15
CA LEU A 45 -3.29 3.31 7.96
C LEU A 45 -2.73 4.18 9.08
N TYR A 46 -3.45 5.26 9.43
CA TYR A 46 -3.06 6.16 10.51
C TYR A 46 -2.96 5.43 11.85
N ARG A 47 -3.95 4.61 12.18
CA ARG A 47 -4.00 3.87 13.46
C ARG A 47 -2.93 2.78 13.57
N ILE A 48 -2.37 2.32 12.45
CA ILE A 48 -1.30 1.31 12.44
C ILE A 48 0.09 1.90 12.23
N ALA A 49 0.20 3.15 11.78
CA ALA A 49 1.47 3.79 11.43
C ALA A 49 2.53 3.66 12.55
N ASP A 50 2.15 3.95 13.79
CA ASP A 50 3.05 3.83 14.94
C ASP A 50 3.46 2.40 15.28
N LYS A 51 2.61 1.42 14.96
CA LYS A 51 2.87 0.00 15.23
C LYS A 51 3.85 -0.59 14.21
N VAL A 52 3.78 -0.13 12.96
CA VAL A 52 4.61 -0.65 11.86
C VAL A 52 5.88 0.16 11.59
N LYS A 53 6.06 1.32 12.23
CA LYS A 53 7.18 2.27 11.98
C LYS A 53 8.59 1.68 11.95
N ASN A 54 8.81 0.58 12.68
CA ASN A 54 10.11 -0.10 12.76
C ASN A 54 10.45 -0.90 11.50
N PHE A 55 9.46 -1.27 10.69
CA PHE A 55 9.64 -2.14 9.51
C PHE A 55 8.87 -1.67 8.27
N ALA A 56 8.03 -0.65 8.39
CA ALA A 56 7.33 -0.04 7.28
C ALA A 56 7.18 1.48 7.47
N VAL A 57 7.04 2.18 6.36
CA VAL A 57 6.71 3.61 6.27
C VAL A 57 5.51 3.77 5.36
N ILE A 58 4.58 4.66 5.72
CA ILE A 58 3.32 4.85 5.01
C ILE A 58 3.33 6.25 4.39
N TYR A 59 3.01 6.32 3.10
CA TYR A 59 2.86 7.54 2.34
C TYR A 59 1.53 7.56 1.59
N LEU A 60 0.99 8.76 1.42
CA LEU A 60 -0.23 9.00 0.66
C LEU A 60 0.10 9.72 -0.65
N CYS A 61 -0.53 9.33 -1.74
CA CYS A 61 -0.38 9.95 -3.05
C CYS A 61 -1.76 10.15 -3.67
N ASP A 62 -2.09 11.39 -4.00
CA ASP A 62 -3.30 11.69 -4.77
C ASP A 62 -3.02 11.44 -6.26
N ASN A 63 -3.82 10.57 -6.88
CA ASN A 63 -3.65 10.14 -8.26
C ASN A 63 -4.18 11.17 -9.29
N GLU A 64 -4.98 12.15 -8.87
CA GLU A 64 -5.33 13.31 -9.70
C GLU A 64 -4.19 14.33 -9.70
N GLN A 65 -3.51 14.50 -8.56
CA GLN A 65 -2.36 15.40 -8.46
C GLN A 65 -1.11 14.83 -9.14
N VAL A 66 -0.87 13.52 -9.01
CA VAL A 66 0.30 12.82 -9.55
C VAL A 66 -0.17 11.72 -10.51
N PRO A 67 -0.53 12.06 -11.76
CA PRO A 67 -1.07 11.09 -12.70
C PRO A 67 -0.02 10.19 -13.36
N ASP A 68 1.28 10.47 -13.17
CA ASP A 68 2.40 9.80 -13.86
C ASP A 68 2.39 8.27 -13.68
N PHE A 69 1.89 7.78 -12.54
CA PHE A 69 1.84 6.36 -12.21
C PHE A 69 0.55 5.66 -12.63
N ASN A 70 -0.48 6.39 -13.08
CA ASN A 70 -1.80 5.83 -13.33
C ASN A 70 -1.77 4.79 -14.45
N VAL A 71 -1.03 5.07 -15.52
CA VAL A 71 -0.86 4.12 -16.63
C VAL A 71 0.12 3.01 -16.24
N MET A 72 1.23 3.35 -15.56
CA MET A 72 2.29 2.40 -15.21
C MET A 72 1.79 1.29 -14.26
N TYR A 73 0.98 1.66 -13.28
CA TYR A 73 0.44 0.74 -12.28
C TYR A 73 -1.04 0.43 -12.48
N GLU A 74 -1.64 0.84 -13.61
CA GLU A 74 -3.05 0.61 -13.94
C GLU A 74 -4.01 1.05 -12.82
N LEU A 75 -3.81 2.27 -12.28
CA LEU A 75 -4.54 2.81 -11.14
C LEU A 75 -5.94 3.30 -11.55
N TYR A 76 -6.84 2.35 -11.83
CA TYR A 76 -8.23 2.61 -12.22
C TYR A 76 -9.21 2.51 -11.06
N ASP A 77 -8.84 1.81 -9.99
CA ASP A 77 -9.66 1.66 -8.80
C ASP A 77 -9.65 2.96 -7.95
N PRO A 78 -10.73 3.25 -7.20
CA PRO A 78 -10.83 4.45 -6.36
C PRO A 78 -9.70 4.58 -5.32
N MET A 79 -9.25 3.44 -4.80
CA MET A 79 -8.19 3.34 -3.82
C MET A 79 -7.33 2.12 -4.12
N THR A 80 -6.01 2.31 -4.08
CA THR A 80 -5.05 1.20 -4.19
C THR A 80 -3.91 1.37 -3.19
N ILE A 81 -3.42 0.26 -2.66
CA ILE A 81 -2.20 0.20 -1.86
C ILE A 81 -1.18 -0.67 -2.58
N MET A 82 0.04 -0.14 -2.68
CA MET A 82 1.19 -0.83 -3.23
C MET A 82 2.31 -0.91 -2.21
N PHE A 83 3.10 -1.98 -2.28
CA PHE A 83 4.20 -2.25 -1.36
C PHE A 83 5.52 -2.26 -2.12
N PHE A 84 6.48 -1.46 -1.67
CA PHE A 84 7.81 -1.43 -2.24
C PHE A 84 8.85 -1.77 -1.19
N PHE A 85 9.92 -2.44 -1.61
CA PHE A 85 11.08 -2.70 -0.77
C PHE A 85 12.34 -2.64 -1.63
N ARG A 86 13.30 -1.76 -1.30
CA ARG A 86 14.55 -1.57 -2.05
C ARG A 86 14.31 -1.36 -3.56
N ASN A 87 13.46 -0.39 -3.90
CA ASN A 87 13.09 -0.07 -5.28
C ASN A 87 12.46 -1.23 -6.09
N LYS A 88 11.86 -2.21 -5.40
CA LYS A 88 11.11 -3.30 -6.05
C LYS A 88 9.69 -3.32 -5.54
N LEU A 89 8.74 -3.41 -6.48
CA LEU A 89 7.35 -3.72 -6.17
C LEU A 89 7.28 -5.15 -5.59
N ILE A 90 6.66 -5.30 -4.43
CA ILE A 90 6.41 -6.58 -3.78
C ILE A 90 4.95 -6.95 -4.02
N MET A 91 4.75 -8.02 -4.77
CA MET A 91 3.43 -8.57 -5.04
C MET A 91 2.91 -9.32 -3.81
N VAL A 92 1.62 -9.18 -3.53
CA VAL A 92 0.93 -9.87 -2.43
C VAL A 92 -0.20 -10.68 -3.02
N ASP A 93 -0.09 -12.00 -2.93
CA ASP A 93 -1.19 -12.90 -3.27
C ASP A 93 -2.24 -12.86 -2.16
N LEU A 94 -3.34 -12.17 -2.45
CA LEU A 94 -4.51 -12.01 -1.58
C LEU A 94 -5.63 -12.98 -1.96
N GLY A 95 -5.47 -13.78 -3.02
CA GLY A 95 -6.55 -14.62 -3.56
C GLY A 95 -7.63 -13.86 -4.35
N SER A 96 -7.45 -12.55 -4.58
CA SER A 96 -8.33 -11.70 -5.41
C SER A 96 -8.06 -11.83 -6.92
N GLY A 97 -6.92 -12.44 -7.29
CA GLY A 97 -6.44 -12.54 -8.68
C GLY A 97 -5.56 -11.35 -9.12
N ASN A 98 -5.53 -10.25 -8.36
CA ASN A 98 -4.59 -9.14 -8.57
C ASN A 98 -3.56 -9.10 -7.45
N ASN A 99 -2.31 -9.44 -7.78
CA ASN A 99 -1.24 -9.52 -6.80
C ASN A 99 -0.37 -8.26 -6.76
N ASN A 100 -0.55 -7.33 -7.71
CA ASN A 100 0.30 -6.14 -7.83
C ASN A 100 -0.09 -5.03 -6.86
N LYS A 101 -1.38 -4.99 -6.49
CA LYS A 101 -1.96 -3.93 -5.66
C LYS A 101 -3.12 -4.48 -4.84
N LEU A 102 -3.37 -3.84 -3.70
CA LEU A 102 -4.54 -4.07 -2.88
C LEU A 102 -5.57 -2.98 -3.20
N ASN A 103 -6.69 -3.34 -3.83
CA ASN A 103 -7.67 -2.38 -4.37
C ASN A 103 -9.00 -2.34 -3.60
N PHE A 104 -9.02 -2.82 -2.36
CA PHE A 104 -10.23 -2.87 -1.53
C PHE A 104 -9.96 -2.39 -0.12
N VAL A 105 -10.98 -1.86 0.57
CA VAL A 105 -10.82 -1.38 1.94
C VAL A 105 -10.64 -2.56 2.92
N LEU A 106 -9.58 -2.48 3.72
CA LEU A 106 -9.34 -3.37 4.86
C LEU A 106 -9.70 -2.63 6.15
N GLU A 107 -10.79 -3.06 6.78
CA GLU A 107 -11.26 -2.45 8.03
C GLU A 107 -10.51 -2.98 9.27
N ASP A 108 -10.02 -4.22 9.21
CA ASP A 108 -9.26 -4.81 10.31
C ASP A 108 -7.80 -4.34 10.29
N LYS A 109 -7.41 -3.68 11.37
CA LYS A 109 -6.06 -3.18 11.60
C LYS A 109 -5.05 -4.31 11.71
N GLN A 110 -5.43 -5.42 12.34
CA GLN A 110 -4.51 -6.53 12.57
C GLN A 110 -4.18 -7.22 11.25
N GLU A 111 -5.19 -7.42 10.40
CA GLU A 111 -5.00 -7.97 9.06
C GLU A 111 -4.03 -7.14 8.23
N LEU A 112 -4.16 -5.82 8.25
CA LEU A 112 -3.25 -4.94 7.51
C LEU A 112 -1.81 -5.00 8.09
N ILE A 113 -1.64 -5.07 9.41
CA ILE A 113 -0.34 -5.25 10.05
C ILE A 113 0.29 -6.59 9.63
N ASP A 114 -0.49 -7.67 9.67
CA ASP A 114 -0.02 -9.02 9.33
C ASP A 114 0.40 -9.12 7.86
N ILE A 115 -0.30 -8.43 6.95
CA ILE A 115 0.08 -8.31 5.53
C ILE A 115 1.41 -7.57 5.41
N ILE A 116 1.55 -6.39 6.02
CA ILE A 116 2.79 -5.60 5.96
C ILE A 116 3.96 -6.39 6.55
N GLU A 117 3.75 -7.11 7.66
CA GLU A 117 4.78 -7.96 8.25
C GLU A 117 5.18 -9.10 7.31
N THR A 118 4.21 -9.73 6.65
CA THR A 118 4.46 -10.81 5.68
C THR A 118 5.25 -10.30 4.48
N VAL A 119 4.90 -9.12 3.96
CA VAL A 119 5.64 -8.39 2.93
C VAL A 119 7.07 -8.13 3.39
N TYR A 120 7.26 -7.57 4.58
CA TYR A 120 8.60 -7.27 5.12
C TYR A 120 9.46 -8.54 5.24
N ARG A 121 8.92 -9.61 5.85
CA ARG A 121 9.62 -10.89 6.00
C ARG A 121 9.95 -11.55 4.66
N GLY A 122 9.03 -11.49 3.69
CA GLY A 122 9.24 -12.05 2.36
C GLY A 122 10.25 -11.24 1.53
N ALA A 123 10.11 -9.92 1.52
CA ALA A 123 10.99 -9.01 0.80
C ALA A 123 12.43 -9.04 1.35
N LYS A 124 12.61 -9.14 2.68
CA LYS A 124 13.93 -9.30 3.30
C LYS A 124 14.62 -10.62 2.90
N LYS A 125 13.84 -11.65 2.55
CA LYS A 125 14.33 -12.93 1.99
C LYS A 125 14.54 -12.87 0.46
N GLY A 126 14.34 -11.72 -0.17
CA GLY A 126 14.49 -11.53 -1.61
C GLY A 126 13.31 -12.03 -2.45
N ARG A 127 12.15 -12.31 -1.84
CA ARG A 127 10.95 -12.72 -2.58
C ARG A 127 10.23 -11.50 -3.13
N GLY A 128 9.93 -11.52 -4.44
CA GLY A 128 9.11 -10.51 -5.09
C GLY A 128 7.60 -10.77 -5.01
N LEU A 129 7.19 -11.98 -4.61
CA LEU A 129 5.81 -12.37 -4.36
C LEU A 129 5.70 -12.99 -2.97
N VAL A 130 4.75 -12.51 -2.18
CA VAL A 130 4.42 -13.05 -0.86
C VAL A 130 2.96 -13.49 -0.84
N VAL A 131 2.65 -14.53 -0.07
CA VAL A 131 1.27 -15.00 0.08
C VAL A 131 0.72 -14.42 1.37
N SER A 132 -0.44 -13.75 1.28
CA SER A 132 -1.13 -13.23 2.45
C SER A 132 -1.46 -14.36 3.43
N PRO A 133 -1.36 -14.12 4.75
CA PRO A 133 -1.74 -15.12 5.76
C PRO A 133 -3.23 -15.46 5.72
N LYS A 134 -4.05 -14.57 5.15
CA LYS A 134 -5.50 -14.74 4.99
C LYS A 134 -5.87 -14.70 3.51
N ASP A 135 -6.75 -15.62 3.12
CA ASP A 135 -7.34 -15.66 1.79
C ASP A 135 -8.55 -14.73 1.71
N TYR A 136 -8.55 -13.80 0.76
CA TYR A 136 -9.65 -12.87 0.49
C TYR A 136 -10.50 -13.30 -0.72
N SER A 137 -10.27 -14.49 -1.29
CA SER A 137 -11.02 -15.05 -2.44
C SER A 137 -12.53 -15.16 -2.19
N THR A 138 -12.95 -15.37 -0.94
CA THR A 138 -14.36 -15.48 -0.56
C THR A 138 -15.07 -14.14 -0.48
N ARG A 139 -14.33 -13.02 -0.46
CA ARG A 139 -14.91 -11.67 -0.40
C ARG A 139 -15.60 -11.25 -1.71
N TYR A 140 -15.20 -11.87 -2.83
CA TYR A 140 -15.82 -11.72 -4.15
C TYR A 140 -16.79 -12.86 -4.50
N ARG A 141 -17.07 -13.80 -3.57
CA ARG A 141 -18.12 -14.80 -3.80
C ARG A 141 -19.47 -14.14 -3.55
N TYR A 142 -20.08 -13.69 -4.64
CA TYR A 142 -21.51 -13.38 -4.75
C TYR A 142 -22.36 -14.61 -4.43
#